data_AF-A0A380EEG7-F1
#
_entry.id   AF-A0A380EEG7-F1
#
_cell.length_a   1.000
_cell.length_b   1.000
_cell.length_c   1.000
_cell.angle_alpha   90.00
_cell.angle_beta   90.00
_cell.angle_gamma   90.00
#
_symmetry.space_group_name_H-M   'P 1'
#
loop_
_entity.id
_entity.type
_entity.pdbx_description
1 polymer ?
#
loop_
_entity_poly.entity_id
_entity_poly.type
_entity_poly.pdbx_seq_one_letter_code
_entity_poly.pdbx_strand_id
1 'polypeptide(L)'
;MDLNQIKAVVFDLEGTLLDRVKSREKFIEEQYERFHDYLIHVQLADFKKAFIELDDDEDNDKPDLYKEIIKRFHVDRLTWKDLFNDF
;
A
#
# COMPACT_ATOMS: atom_id res chain seq x y z
N MET A 1 -29.74 -4.91 -4.64
CA MET A 1 -28.60 -5.79 -4.34
C MET A 1 -27.34 -4.95 -4.45
N ASP A 2 -26.83 -4.60 -3.27
CA ASP A 2 -25.40 -4.47 -2.94
C ASP A 2 -24.60 -3.32 -3.59
N LEU A 3 -24.77 -2.12 -3.03
CA LEU A 3 -23.86 -0.96 -3.14
C LEU A 3 -22.66 -1.10 -2.16
N ASN A 4 -22.09 -2.29 -2.01
CA ASN A 4 -21.26 -2.59 -0.83
C ASN A 4 -19.81 -2.94 -1.16
N GLN A 5 -19.06 -2.04 -1.81
CA GLN A 5 -17.59 -2.14 -1.82
C GLN A 5 -16.89 -0.86 -2.31
N ILE A 6 -17.28 0.30 -1.78
CA ILE A 6 -16.32 1.41 -1.68
C ILE A 6 -15.99 1.50 -0.21
N LYS A 7 -14.90 0.84 0.22
CA LYS A 7 -14.27 1.17 1.50
C LYS A 7 -13.66 2.55 1.33
N ALA A 8 -14.49 3.58 1.49
CA ALA A 8 -14.00 4.93 1.66
C ALA A 8 -13.19 4.91 2.96
N VAL A 9 -11.87 4.79 2.84
CA VAL A 9 -10.94 5.15 3.89
C VAL A 9 -11.27 6.61 4.21
N VAL A 10 -11.92 6.82 5.35
CA VAL A 10 -12.33 8.15 5.81
C VAL A 10 -11.05 8.89 6.18
N PHE A 11 -10.56 9.70 5.24
CA PHE A 11 -9.49 10.65 5.50
C PHE A 11 -10.00 11.69 6.51
N ASP A 12 -9.54 11.58 7.75
CA ASP A 12 -9.52 12.71 8.68
C ASP A 12 -8.53 13.74 8.11
N LEU A 13 -9.09 14.72 7.40
CA LEU A 13 -8.38 15.73 6.60
C LEU A 13 -8.26 17.06 7.37
N GLU A 14 -8.11 17.01 8.70
CA GLU A 14 -7.81 18.20 9.50
C GLU A 14 -6.29 18.45 9.54
N GLY A 15 -5.71 18.93 8.43
CA GLY A 15 -4.29 19.32 8.44
C GLY A 15 -3.61 19.57 7.09
N THR A 16 -4.06 20.59 6.35
CA THR A 16 -3.22 21.48 5.52
C THR A 16 -2.01 20.87 4.78
N LEU A 17 -2.16 20.46 3.51
CA LEU A 17 -1.22 20.48 2.36
C LEU A 17 0.28 20.04 2.48
N LEU A 18 0.86 19.91 3.67
CA LEU A 18 2.22 19.47 3.99
C LEU A 18 2.30 17.95 4.16
N ASP A 19 1.15 17.32 4.38
CA ASP A 19 1.05 15.91 4.79
C ASP A 19 0.95 14.94 3.62
N ARG A 20 1.38 15.30 2.40
CA ARG A 20 1.37 14.33 1.28
C ARG A 20 2.25 13.11 1.55
N VAL A 21 3.42 13.34 2.13
CA VAL A 21 4.36 12.27 2.52
C VAL A 21 3.79 11.49 3.69
N LYS A 22 3.36 12.16 4.76
CA LYS A 22 2.81 11.51 5.96
C LYS A 22 1.50 10.78 5.72
N SER A 23 0.62 11.30 4.86
CA SER A 23 -0.63 10.65 4.45
C SER A 23 -0.33 9.40 3.62
N ARG A 24 0.69 9.44 2.74
CA ARG A 24 1.17 8.25 2.03
C ARG A 24 1.76 7.21 2.99
N GLU A 25 2.60 7.64 3.93
CA GLU A 25 3.14 6.76 4.97
C GLU A 25 2.04 6.09 5.78
N LYS A 26 1.06 6.86 6.25
CA LYS A 26 -0.09 6.34 7.01
C LYS A 26 -0.93 5.37 6.18
N PHE A 27 -1.18 5.68 4.91
CA PHE A 27 -1.87 4.77 3.99
C PHE A 27 -1.13 3.43 3.83
N ILE A 28 0.19 3.45 3.65
CA ILE A 28 1.01 2.23 3.56
C ILE A 28 0.92 1.44 4.86
N GLU A 29 0.98 2.11 6.01
CA GLU A 29 0.86 1.48 7.34
C GLU A 29 -0.51 0.79 7.51
N GLU A 30 -1.61 1.48 7.17
CA GLU A 30 -2.95 0.91 7.22
C GLU A 30 -3.14 -0.26 6.22
N GLN A 31 -2.63 -0.12 5.00
CA GLN A 31 -2.66 -1.19 4.00
C GLN A 31 -1.87 -2.41 4.52
N TYR A 32 -0.69 -2.19 5.09
CA TYR A 32 0.11 -3.26 5.70
C TYR A 32 -0.61 -3.93 6.86
N GLU A 33 -1.27 -3.18 7.75
CA GLU A 33 -2.06 -3.76 8.84
C GLU A 33 -3.23 -4.61 8.30
N ARG A 34 -3.92 -4.14 7.26
CA ARG A 34 -5.03 -4.89 6.63
C ARG A 34 -4.57 -6.18 5.96
N PHE A 35 -3.35 -6.21 5.45
CA PHE A 35 -2.73 -7.38 4.85
C PHE A 35 -1.69 -8.05 5.76
N HIS A 36 -1.64 -7.71 7.04
CA HIS A 36 -0.64 -8.21 8.00
C HIS A 36 -0.65 -9.73 8.11
N ASP A 37 -1.83 -10.36 7.98
CA ASP A 37 -1.97 -11.82 7.99
C ASP A 37 -1.17 -12.49 6.84
N TYR A 38 -1.04 -11.79 5.71
CA TYR A 38 -0.30 -12.24 4.53
C TYR A 38 1.15 -11.72 4.48
N LEU A 39 1.40 -10.58 5.13
CA LEU A 39 2.70 -9.92 5.23
C LEU A 39 3.40 -10.22 6.57
N ILE A 40 2.99 -11.27 7.28
CA ILE A 40 3.50 -11.60 8.63
C ILE A 40 5.01 -11.85 8.67
N HIS A 41 5.60 -12.26 7.54
CA HIS A 41 7.04 -12.46 7.37
C HIS A 41 7.77 -11.23 6.82
N VAL A 42 7.03 -10.18 6.44
CA VAL A 42 7.55 -8.89 6.01
C VAL A 42 7.53 -7.96 7.21
N GLN A 43 8.47 -7.03 7.31
CA GLN A 43 8.36 -5.97 8.31
C GLN A 43 7.74 -4.73 7.68
N LEU A 44 6.91 -4.01 8.45
CA LEU A 44 6.33 -2.74 8.03
C LEU A 44 7.40 -1.76 7.51
N ALA A 45 8.54 -1.68 8.20
CA ALA A 45 9.66 -0.83 7.80
C ALA A 45 10.24 -1.22 6.42
N ASP A 46 10.39 -2.51 6.15
CA ASP A 46 10.87 -3.02 4.86
C ASP A 46 9.83 -2.77 3.76
N PHE A 47 8.55 -3.04 4.03
CA PHE A 47 7.45 -2.81 3.08
C PHE A 47 7.33 -1.33 2.70
N LYS A 48 7.35 -0.45 3.70
CA LYS A 48 7.31 1.01 3.54
C LYS A 48 8.51 1.52 2.74
N LYS A 49 9.71 1.03 3.05
CA LYS A 49 10.92 1.40 2.32
C LYS A 49 10.85 0.95 0.86
N ALA A 50 10.45 -0.29 0.60
CA ALA A 50 10.30 -0.81 -0.77
C ALA A 50 9.25 -0.01 -1.56
N PHE A 51 8.13 0.34 -0.93
CA PHE A 51 7.10 1.17 -1.57
C PHE A 51 7.64 2.54 -1.95
N ILE A 52 8.31 3.24 -1.04
CA ILE A 52 8.87 4.57 -1.31
C ILE A 52 9.96 4.50 -2.37
N GLU A 53 10.84 3.49 -2.32
CA GLU A 53 11.92 3.27 -3.29
C GLU A 53 11.38 3.05 -4.71
N LEU A 54 10.24 2.36 -4.84
CA LEU A 54 9.60 2.08 -6.13
C LEU A 54 8.68 3.21 -6.60
N ASP A 55 8.05 3.95 -5.69
CA ASP A 55 7.13 5.08 -6.00
C ASP A 55 7.89 6.37 -6.35
N ASP A 56 9.17 6.47 -5.94
CA ASP A 56 10.08 7.57 -6.31
C ASP A 56 10.61 7.41 -7.75
N ASP A 57 10.48 6.22 -8.34
CA ASP A 57 10.89 5.96 -9.71
C ASP A 57 9.82 6.46 -10.68
N GLU A 58 10.13 7.56 -11.40
CA GLU A 58 9.18 8.29 -12.27
C GLU A 58 8.60 7.44 -13.42
N ASP A 59 9.21 6.29 -13.73
CA ASP A 59 8.80 5.36 -14.79
C ASP A 59 8.01 4.15 -14.24
N ASN A 60 7.92 3.99 -12.90
CA ASN A 60 7.21 2.87 -12.28
C ASN A 60 5.72 3.19 -12.07
N ASP A 61 4.90 2.59 -12.92
CA ASP A 61 3.47 2.50 -12.67
C ASP A 61 3.18 1.69 -11.39
N LYS A 62 2.20 2.14 -10.59
CA LYS A 62 1.69 1.44 -9.39
C LYS A 62 1.52 -0.09 -9.53
N PRO A 63 0.94 -0.64 -10.62
CA PRO A 63 0.87 -2.09 -10.81
C PRO A 63 2.24 -2.78 -10.86
N ASP A 64 3.27 -2.17 -11.43
CA ASP A 64 4.61 -2.74 -11.49
C ASP A 64 5.35 -2.60 -10.16
N LEU A 65 5.15 -1.49 -9.45
CA LEU A 65 5.57 -1.33 -8.05
C LEU A 65 5.06 -2.49 -7.19
N TYR A 66 3.75 -2.78 -7.24
CA TYR A 66 3.20 -3.87 -6.42
C TYR A 66 3.67 -5.25 -6.86
N LYS A 67 3.87 -5.49 -8.16
CA LYS A 67 4.49 -6.75 -8.64
C LYS A 67 5.90 -6.92 -8.08
N GLU A 68 6.69 -5.86 -8.09
CA GLU A 68 8.06 -5.87 -7.56
C GLU A 68 8.06 -6.11 -6.05
N ILE A 69 7.16 -5.48 -5.29
CA ILE A 69 6.98 -5.73 -3.85
C ILE A 69 6.66 -7.21 -3.60
N ILE A 70 5.66 -7.77 -4.27
CA ILE A 70 5.27 -9.18 -4.11
C ILE A 70 6.44 -10.12 -4.44
N LYS A 71 7.20 -9.81 -5.50
CA LYS A 71 8.38 -10.57 -5.91
C LYS A 71 9.52 -10.46 -4.90
N ARG A 72 9.80 -9.26 -4.39
CA ARG A 72 10.89 -8.96 -3.44
C ARG A 72 10.66 -9.60 -2.08
N PHE A 73 9.40 -9.61 -1.62
CA PHE A 73 9.01 -10.19 -0.35
C PHE A 73 8.52 -11.64 -0.45
N HIS A 74 8.55 -12.23 -1.65
CA HIS A 74 8.08 -13.60 -1.91
C HIS A 74 6.70 -13.85 -1.28
N VAL A 75 5.75 -12.96 -1.54
CA VAL A 75 4.40 -13.04 -0.97
C VAL A 75 3.54 -13.92 -1.88
N ASP A 76 3.48 -15.22 -1.60
CA ASP A 76 2.70 -16.16 -2.43
C ASP A 76 1.18 -16.07 -2.18
N ARG A 77 0.76 -15.58 -1.01
CA ARG A 77 -0.66 -15.56 -0.62
C ARG A 77 -1.41 -14.30 -1.04
N LEU A 78 -0.73 -13.32 -1.61
CA LEU A 78 -1.29 -12.03 -1.94
C LEU A 78 -0.82 -11.63 -3.34
N THR A 79 -1.71 -11.12 -4.19
CA THR A 79 -1.32 -10.69 -5.53
C THR A 79 -1.22 -9.17 -5.60
N TRP A 80 -0.41 -8.68 -6.54
CA TRP A 80 -0.30 -7.23 -6.79
C TRP A 80 -1.66 -6.57 -7.08
N LYS A 81 -2.63 -7.35 -7.60
CA LYS A 81 -4.00 -6.87 -7.84
C LYS A 81 -4.76 -6.64 -6.53
N ASP A 82 -4.55 -7.46 -5.51
CA ASP A 82 -5.19 -7.28 -4.20
C ASP A 82 -4.69 -6.00 -3.52
N LEU A 83 -3.38 -5.73 -3.58
CA LEU A 83 -2.81 -4.45 -3.11
C LEU A 83 -3.32 -3.28 -3.94
N PHE A 84 -3.28 -3.40 -5.26
CA PHE A 84 -3.71 -2.34 -6.16
C PHE A 84 -5.21 -2.02 -6.05
N ASN A 85 -6.06 -3.02 -5.76
CA ASN A 85 -7.48 -2.80 -5.55
C ASN A 85 -7.79 -2.19 -4.17
N ASP A 86 -6.82 -2.17 -3.25
CA ASP A 86 -6.95 -1.49 -1.96
C ASP A 86 -6.60 -0.01 -2.04
N PHE A 87 -5.81 0.37 -3.05
CA PHE A 87 -5.39 1.74 -3.36
C PHE A 87 -6.46 2.51 -4.13
#